data_AF-A0A2E0XAJ1-F1
#
_entry.id   AF-A0A2E0XAJ1-F1
#
_cell.length_a   1.000
_cell.length_b   1.000
_cell.length_c   1.000
_cell.angle_alpha   90.00
_cell.angle_beta   90.00
_cell.angle_gamma   90.00
#
_symmetry.space_group_name_H-M   'P 1'
#
loop_
_entity.id
_entity.type
_entity.pdbx_description
1 polymer ?
#
loop_
_entity_poly.entity_id
_entity_poly.type
_entity_poly.pdbx_seq_one_letter_code
_entity_poly.pdbx_strand_id
1 'polypeptide(L)'
;MKEQRATSARDRRSALFIEDREAFIELLKHEIHEHVYEAETLGMRPAIRLNGTSDIEWESEHGELFFQFPTVQFYDYTKLPQRMGSFLQRRTSEGRPWPSNYHLTFSLSERNSHHAEAVLNAGGNVAVVFDGPLPEDHLGFPVIDGDKYDARFLDPSPVVVGLSAKGFIAQDDDRTGFVVRTGGPSQQPPTWYSNNAA
;
A
#
# COMPACT_ATOMS: atom_id res chain seq x y z
N MET A 1 -23.52 -21.97 -24.01
CA MET A 1 -23.32 -21.61 -22.59
C MET A 1 -22.03 -22.27 -22.13
N LYS A 2 -20.94 -21.50 -21.97
CA LYS A 2 -19.69 -21.97 -21.38
C LYS A 2 -19.59 -21.35 -20.00
N GLU A 3 -19.78 -22.18 -18.99
CA GLU A 3 -19.68 -21.84 -17.58
C GLU A 3 -18.20 -21.66 -17.23
N GLN A 4 -17.69 -20.43 -17.31
CA GLN A 4 -16.37 -20.07 -16.79
C GLN A 4 -16.50 -19.82 -15.28
N ARG A 5 -16.55 -20.88 -14.48
CA ARG A 5 -16.36 -20.81 -13.03
C ARG A 5 -14.93 -21.19 -12.69
N ALA A 6 -14.01 -20.27 -12.94
CA ALA A 6 -12.74 -20.23 -12.23
C ALA A 6 -12.81 -19.04 -11.26
N THR A 7 -13.58 -19.18 -10.19
CA THR A 7 -13.65 -18.17 -9.13
C THR A 7 -12.27 -18.14 -8.45
N SER A 8 -11.50 -17.08 -8.66
CA SER A 8 -10.16 -17.00 -8.10
C SER A 8 -10.23 -17.05 -6.58
N ALA A 9 -9.15 -17.47 -5.91
CA ALA A 9 -9.11 -17.45 -4.43
C ALA A 9 -9.45 -16.06 -3.86
N ARG A 10 -9.10 -15.00 -4.60
CA ARG A 10 -9.48 -13.61 -4.28
C ARG A 10 -10.98 -13.40 -4.34
N ASP A 11 -11.63 -13.81 -5.42
CA ASP A 11 -13.08 -13.63 -5.58
C ASP A 11 -13.86 -14.37 -4.49
N ARG A 12 -13.43 -15.58 -4.12
CA ARG A 12 -14.04 -16.34 -3.01
C ARG A 12 -13.84 -15.64 -1.66
N ARG A 13 -12.65 -15.09 -1.43
CA ARG A 13 -12.32 -14.36 -0.20
C ARG A 13 -13.11 -13.05 -0.11
N SER A 14 -13.26 -12.33 -1.22
CA SER A 14 -14.12 -11.15 -1.32
C SER A 14 -15.59 -11.48 -1.13
N ALA A 15 -16.09 -12.58 -1.72
CA ALA A 15 -17.46 -13.03 -1.52
C ALA A 15 -17.72 -13.37 -0.05
N LEU A 16 -16.83 -14.14 0.59
CA LEU A 16 -16.95 -14.48 2.02
C LEU A 16 -16.96 -13.22 2.89
N PHE A 17 -16.09 -12.25 2.62
CA PHE A 17 -16.06 -10.99 3.36
C PHE A 17 -17.42 -10.27 3.29
N ILE A 18 -18.08 -10.27 2.13
CA ILE A 18 -19.37 -9.59 1.91
C ILE A 18 -20.54 -10.40 2.51
N GLU A 19 -20.56 -11.70 2.30
CA GLU A 19 -21.69 -12.58 2.64
C GLU A 19 -21.71 -12.96 4.12
N ASP A 20 -20.53 -13.19 4.72
CA ASP A 20 -20.38 -13.60 6.11
C ASP A 20 -19.07 -13.02 6.69
N ARG A 21 -19.17 -11.76 7.14
CA ARG A 21 -18.05 -11.02 7.71
C ARG A 21 -17.47 -11.71 8.95
N GLU A 22 -18.31 -12.30 9.80
CA GLU A 22 -17.83 -12.97 11.03
C GLU A 22 -17.01 -14.21 10.68
N ALA A 23 -17.53 -15.08 9.79
CA ALA A 23 -16.80 -16.26 9.34
C ALA A 23 -15.49 -15.88 8.62
N PHE A 24 -15.47 -14.80 7.85
CA PHE A 24 -14.25 -14.28 7.25
C PHE A 24 -13.18 -13.96 8.28
N ILE A 25 -13.56 -13.22 9.34
CA ILE A 25 -12.61 -12.74 10.36
C ILE A 25 -12.09 -13.90 11.20
N GLU A 26 -12.93 -14.87 11.54
CA GLU A 26 -12.47 -16.06 12.24
C GLU A 26 -11.51 -16.91 11.39
N LEU A 27 -11.79 -17.06 10.10
CA LEU A 27 -10.87 -17.71 9.17
C LEU A 27 -9.54 -16.95 9.07
N LEU A 28 -9.59 -15.61 8.96
CA LEU A 28 -8.40 -14.77 8.91
C LEU A 28 -7.55 -14.94 10.19
N LYS A 29 -8.16 -14.93 11.37
CA LYS A 29 -7.45 -15.16 12.65
C LYS A 29 -6.78 -16.52 12.69
N HIS A 30 -7.46 -17.56 12.21
CA HIS A 30 -6.88 -18.91 12.10
C HIS A 30 -5.64 -18.92 11.19
N GLU A 31 -5.74 -18.34 9.99
CA GLU A 31 -4.62 -18.25 9.06
C GLU A 31 -3.45 -17.44 9.62
N ILE A 32 -3.72 -16.36 10.37
CA ILE A 32 -2.68 -15.59 11.07
C ILE A 32 -2.00 -16.47 12.13
N HIS A 33 -2.74 -17.24 12.93
CA HIS A 33 -2.16 -18.16 13.90
C HIS A 33 -1.24 -19.19 13.27
N GLU A 34 -1.65 -19.80 12.16
CA GLU A 34 -0.82 -20.76 11.42
C GLU A 34 0.46 -20.10 10.88
N HIS A 35 0.34 -18.90 10.30
CA HIS A 35 1.49 -18.16 9.79
C HIS A 35 2.48 -17.76 10.91
N VAL A 36 1.96 -17.34 12.07
CA VAL A 36 2.79 -17.03 13.24
C VAL A 36 3.54 -18.27 13.70
N TYR A 37 2.84 -19.39 13.84
CA TYR A 37 3.45 -20.66 14.25
C TYR A 37 4.57 -21.07 13.28
N GLU A 38 4.30 -21.02 11.96
CA GLU A 38 5.31 -21.34 10.95
C GLU A 38 6.52 -20.41 11.05
N ALA A 39 6.32 -19.09 11.12
CA ALA A 39 7.40 -18.12 11.24
C ALA A 39 8.25 -18.37 12.50
N GLU A 40 7.61 -18.64 13.64
CA GLU A 40 8.30 -18.95 14.90
C GLU A 40 9.13 -20.23 14.81
N THR A 41 8.60 -21.29 14.20
CA THR A 41 9.35 -22.55 14.00
C THR A 41 10.58 -22.37 13.12
N LEU A 42 10.56 -21.39 12.22
CA LEU A 42 11.68 -21.02 11.36
C LEU A 42 12.61 -19.96 11.98
N GLY A 43 12.33 -19.49 13.20
CA GLY A 43 13.10 -18.42 13.85
C GLY A 43 12.95 -17.06 13.16
N MET A 44 11.84 -16.83 12.46
CA MET A 44 11.53 -15.60 11.73
C MET A 44 10.47 -14.78 12.45
N ARG A 45 10.38 -13.49 12.13
CA ARG A 45 9.29 -12.63 12.57
C ARG A 45 8.18 -12.61 11.52
N PRO A 46 6.92 -12.94 11.87
CA PRO A 46 5.82 -12.93 10.91
C PRO A 46 5.48 -11.50 10.47
N ALA A 47 5.21 -11.33 9.17
CA ALA A 47 4.80 -10.05 8.59
C ALA A 47 3.66 -10.26 7.60
N ILE A 48 2.58 -9.48 7.73
CA ILE A 48 1.34 -9.72 7.00
C ILE A 48 0.84 -8.43 6.34
N ARG A 49 0.57 -8.54 5.04
CA ARG A 49 -0.17 -7.54 4.27
C ARG A 49 -1.64 -7.94 4.17
N LEU A 50 -2.52 -7.19 4.82
CA LEU A 50 -3.95 -7.53 4.91
C LEU A 50 -4.69 -7.15 3.62
N ASN A 51 -4.35 -6.00 3.04
CA ASN A 51 -4.92 -5.50 1.80
C ASN A 51 -4.10 -5.94 0.58
N GLY A 52 -4.75 -6.68 -0.32
CA GLY A 52 -4.23 -6.96 -1.65
C GLY A 52 -4.56 -5.82 -2.62
N THR A 53 -5.75 -5.90 -3.21
CA THR A 53 -6.33 -4.88 -4.12
C THR A 53 -7.37 -3.99 -3.46
N SER A 54 -7.79 -4.33 -2.24
CA SER A 54 -8.67 -3.54 -1.39
C SER A 54 -7.90 -2.43 -0.67
N ASP A 55 -8.62 -1.55 0.00
CA ASP A 55 -8.08 -0.52 0.90
C ASP A 55 -8.99 -0.43 2.14
N ILE A 56 -9.18 -1.58 2.81
CA ILE A 56 -9.99 -1.69 4.03
C ILE A 56 -9.20 -1.06 5.19
N GLU A 57 -9.86 -0.20 5.96
CA GLU A 57 -9.32 0.43 7.18
C GLU A 57 -9.35 -0.58 8.35
N TRP A 58 -8.50 -1.60 8.29
CA TRP A 58 -8.43 -2.69 9.28
C TRP A 58 -8.23 -2.17 10.72
N GLU A 59 -7.46 -1.10 10.89
CA GLU A 59 -7.25 -0.39 12.16
C GLU A 59 -8.55 0.11 12.81
N SER A 60 -9.54 0.39 11.97
CA SER A 60 -10.85 0.92 12.33
C SER A 60 -11.89 -0.19 12.45
N GLU A 61 -12.05 -1.00 11.39
CA GLU A 61 -13.05 -2.07 11.32
C GLU A 61 -12.74 -3.25 12.24
N HIS A 62 -11.46 -3.64 12.34
CA HIS A 62 -11.02 -4.84 13.05
C HIS A 62 -9.71 -4.60 13.83
N GLY A 63 -9.68 -3.49 14.58
CA GLY A 63 -8.51 -3.07 15.35
C GLY A 63 -8.04 -4.10 16.39
N GLU A 64 -8.91 -5.03 16.80
CA GLU A 64 -8.58 -6.15 17.70
C GLU A 64 -7.47 -7.06 17.15
N LEU A 65 -7.35 -7.20 15.83
CA LEU A 65 -6.33 -8.06 15.21
C LEU A 65 -4.92 -7.64 15.62
N PHE A 66 -4.64 -6.33 15.66
CA PHE A 66 -3.32 -5.82 16.00
C PHE A 66 -2.94 -6.06 17.47
N PHE A 67 -3.95 -6.12 18.35
CA PHE A 67 -3.75 -6.43 19.77
C PHE A 67 -3.66 -7.93 20.04
N GLN A 68 -4.41 -8.75 19.29
CA GLN A 68 -4.37 -10.21 19.41
C GLN A 68 -3.05 -10.80 18.89
N PHE A 69 -2.43 -10.15 17.89
CA PHE A 69 -1.19 -10.60 17.26
C PHE A 69 -0.06 -9.56 17.39
N PRO A 70 0.41 -9.26 18.62
CA PRO A 70 1.36 -8.17 18.86
C PRO A 70 2.77 -8.44 18.28
N THR A 71 3.12 -9.70 18.02
CA THR A 71 4.42 -10.10 17.45
C THR A 71 4.46 -9.96 15.92
N VAL A 72 3.29 -9.97 15.27
CA VAL A 72 3.14 -9.81 13.82
C VAL A 72 3.39 -8.37 13.43
N GLN A 73 4.22 -8.17 12.41
CA GLN A 73 4.33 -6.89 11.73
C GLN A 73 3.29 -6.80 10.61
N PHE A 74 2.22 -6.04 10.85
CA PHE A 74 1.27 -5.73 9.81
C PHE A 74 1.76 -4.56 8.97
N TYR A 75 1.44 -4.57 7.68
CA TYR A 75 1.69 -3.44 6.81
C TYR A 75 0.70 -3.41 5.65
N ASP A 76 0.45 -2.25 5.07
CA ASP A 76 -0.42 -2.13 3.90
C ASP A 76 -0.06 -0.92 3.05
N TYR A 77 -0.64 -0.89 1.86
CA TYR A 77 -0.66 0.29 1.01
C TYR A 77 -2.03 0.95 1.10
N THR A 78 -2.07 2.27 1.07
CA THR A 78 -3.33 3.01 0.96
C THR A 78 -3.26 4.07 -0.13
N LYS A 79 -4.33 4.19 -0.92
CA LYS A 79 -4.53 5.29 -1.87
C LYS A 79 -5.31 6.43 -1.23
N LEU A 80 -5.86 6.25 -0.03
CA LEU A 80 -6.71 7.20 0.68
C LEU A 80 -5.86 8.21 1.46
N PRO A 81 -5.85 9.50 1.07
CA PRO A 81 -5.05 10.52 1.75
C PRO A 81 -5.44 10.70 3.22
N GLN A 82 -6.74 10.56 3.54
CA GLN A 82 -7.25 10.69 4.89
C GLN A 82 -6.69 9.59 5.80
N ARG A 83 -6.67 8.34 5.32
CA ARG A 83 -6.12 7.19 6.04
C ARG A 83 -4.62 7.31 6.26
N MET A 84 -3.89 7.77 5.25
CA MET A 84 -2.46 8.09 5.39
C MET A 84 -2.24 9.21 6.43
N GLY A 85 -3.08 10.25 6.42
CA GLY A 85 -3.07 11.29 7.44
C GLY A 85 -3.25 10.75 8.87
N SER A 86 -4.21 9.85 9.07
CA SER A 86 -4.43 9.13 10.34
C SER A 86 -3.18 8.36 10.79
N PHE A 87 -2.55 7.62 9.88
CA PHE A 87 -1.30 6.90 10.15
C PHE A 87 -0.18 7.84 10.58
N LEU A 88 0.05 8.94 9.86
CA LEU A 88 1.09 9.92 10.16
C LEU A 88 0.84 10.63 11.50
N GLN A 89 -0.42 10.87 11.85
CA GLN A 89 -0.81 11.44 13.14
C GLN A 89 -0.80 10.40 14.29
N ARG A 90 -0.52 9.13 13.98
CA ARG A 90 -0.57 8.00 14.94
C ARG A 90 -1.92 7.91 15.65
N ARG A 91 -3.01 8.18 14.94
CA ARG A 91 -4.40 8.11 15.42
C ARG A 91 -5.33 7.57 14.34
N THR A 92 -6.27 6.68 14.69
CA THR A 92 -7.32 6.22 13.77
C THR A 92 -8.32 7.35 13.50
N SER A 93 -9.20 7.18 12.50
CA SER A 93 -10.28 8.12 12.19
C SER A 93 -11.26 8.32 13.37
N GLU A 94 -11.39 7.34 14.26
CA GLU A 94 -12.18 7.44 15.51
C GLU A 94 -11.38 8.01 16.70
N GLY A 95 -10.13 8.43 16.49
CA GLY A 95 -9.28 9.04 17.53
C GLY A 95 -8.57 8.05 18.45
N ARG A 96 -8.59 6.74 18.16
CA ARG A 96 -7.81 5.74 18.91
C ARG A 96 -6.33 5.80 18.54
N PRO A 97 -5.38 5.37 19.40
CA PRO A 97 -3.99 5.25 19.01
C PRO A 97 -3.81 4.31 17.82
N TRP A 98 -2.98 4.72 16.85
CA TRP A 98 -2.63 3.85 15.73
C TRP A 98 -1.82 2.62 16.21
N PRO A 99 -2.13 1.39 15.77
CA PRO A 99 -1.42 0.19 16.23
C PRO A 99 0.09 0.26 16.00
N SER A 100 0.88 -0.05 17.03
CA SER A 100 2.35 0.08 16.96
C SER A 100 2.99 -0.89 15.96
N ASN A 101 2.34 -2.02 15.69
CA ASN A 101 2.76 -3.05 14.76
C ASN A 101 2.07 -2.96 13.39
N TYR A 102 1.57 -1.77 13.01
CA TYR A 102 0.94 -1.55 11.70
C TYR A 102 1.53 -0.35 10.97
N HIS A 103 2.03 -0.58 9.76
CA HIS A 103 2.65 0.42 8.90
C HIS A 103 1.82 0.66 7.63
N LEU A 104 1.67 1.92 7.20
CA LEU A 104 1.11 2.25 5.88
C LEU A 104 2.15 2.90 4.97
N THR A 105 2.11 2.50 3.70
CA THR A 105 2.79 3.20 2.60
C THR A 105 1.72 3.84 1.69
N PHE A 106 1.89 5.11 1.34
CA PHE A 106 0.93 5.78 0.45
C PHE A 106 1.15 5.29 -0.98
N SER A 107 0.10 4.81 -1.66
CA SER A 107 0.18 4.37 -3.05
C SER A 107 -0.28 5.50 -3.96
N LEU A 108 0.64 5.97 -4.80
CA LEU A 108 0.32 6.94 -5.84
C LEU A 108 -0.68 6.33 -6.82
N SER A 109 -1.61 7.16 -7.26
CA SER A 109 -2.56 6.89 -8.32
C SER A 109 -2.86 8.17 -9.10
N GLU A 110 -3.50 8.02 -10.24
CA GLU A 110 -3.90 9.12 -11.11
C GLU A 110 -4.81 10.15 -10.42
N ARG A 111 -5.49 9.76 -9.34
CA ARG A 111 -6.48 10.60 -8.64
C ARG A 111 -5.94 11.31 -7.41
N ASN A 112 -4.79 10.88 -6.89
CA ASN A 112 -4.26 11.35 -5.62
C ASN A 112 -2.84 11.95 -5.73
N SER A 113 -2.33 12.14 -6.95
CA SER A 113 -0.95 12.59 -7.19
C SER A 113 -0.60 13.90 -6.49
N HIS A 114 -1.55 14.83 -6.41
CA HIS A 114 -1.41 16.10 -5.72
C HIS A 114 -1.19 15.98 -4.19
N HIS A 115 -1.40 14.80 -3.60
CA HIS A 115 -1.10 14.53 -2.19
C HIS A 115 0.29 13.96 -1.95
N ALA A 116 1.00 13.49 -2.98
CA ALA A 116 2.27 12.77 -2.82
C ALA A 116 3.33 13.60 -2.10
N GLU A 117 3.56 14.82 -2.56
CA GLU A 117 4.54 15.73 -1.97
C GLU A 117 4.15 16.11 -0.52
N ALA A 118 2.86 16.29 -0.25
CA ALA A 118 2.38 16.56 1.12
C ALA A 118 2.63 15.37 2.06
N VAL A 119 2.45 14.13 1.60
CA VAL A 119 2.74 12.92 2.38
C VAL A 119 4.24 12.79 2.66
N LEU A 120 5.09 13.00 1.64
CA LEU A 120 6.55 12.94 1.78
C LEU A 120 7.05 14.02 2.77
N ASN A 121 6.58 15.25 2.63
CA ASN A 121 6.91 16.35 3.54
C ASN A 121 6.42 16.13 4.97
N ALA A 122 5.32 15.39 5.15
CA ALA A 122 4.83 14.98 6.46
C ALA A 122 5.58 13.76 7.05
N GLY A 123 6.61 13.26 6.36
CA GLY A 123 7.47 12.17 6.82
C GLY A 123 6.99 10.78 6.44
N GLY A 124 5.99 10.64 5.55
CA GLY A 124 5.50 9.37 5.04
C GLY A 124 6.24 8.88 3.79
N ASN A 125 6.10 7.59 3.50
CA ASN A 125 6.62 6.98 2.28
C ASN A 125 5.56 6.92 1.19
N VAL A 126 5.97 7.18 -0.06
CA VAL A 126 5.07 7.15 -1.23
C VAL A 126 5.58 6.15 -2.26
N ALA A 127 4.76 5.14 -2.57
CA ALA A 127 5.01 4.20 -3.64
C ALA A 127 4.57 4.76 -4.99
N VAL A 128 5.49 4.76 -5.95
CA VAL A 128 5.33 5.33 -7.30
C VAL A 128 5.71 4.30 -8.34
N VAL A 129 4.86 4.12 -9.35
CA VAL A 129 5.17 3.23 -10.48
C VAL A 129 5.91 4.03 -11.54
N PHE A 130 7.08 3.55 -11.94
CA PHE A 130 7.91 4.14 -12.97
C PHE A 130 7.95 3.27 -14.22
N ASP A 131 7.92 3.91 -15.39
CA ASP A 131 8.21 3.30 -16.68
C ASP A 131 9.60 3.74 -17.13
N GLY A 132 10.53 2.79 -17.19
CA GLY A 132 11.96 3.02 -17.34
C GLY A 132 12.76 2.85 -16.04
N PRO A 133 14.06 3.18 -16.05
CA PRO A 133 14.94 3.04 -14.88
C PRO A 133 14.47 3.90 -13.70
N LEU A 134 14.52 3.36 -12.49
CA LEU A 134 14.23 4.14 -11.28
C LEU A 134 15.22 5.32 -11.18
N PRO A 135 14.74 6.56 -11.02
CA PRO A 135 15.62 7.72 -10.83
C PRO A 135 16.26 7.65 -9.44
N GLU A 136 17.31 8.43 -9.19
CA GLU A 136 17.89 8.54 -7.83
C GLU A 136 17.00 9.37 -6.89
N ASP A 137 16.26 10.34 -7.47
CA ASP A 137 15.37 11.27 -6.77
C ASP A 137 14.03 11.41 -7.51
N HIS A 138 12.95 11.55 -6.75
CA HIS A 138 11.65 11.97 -7.26
C HIS A 138 10.97 12.86 -6.22
N LEU A 139 10.44 14.01 -6.67
CA LEU A 139 9.85 15.03 -5.79
C LEU A 139 10.83 15.62 -4.75
N GLY A 140 12.14 15.54 -4.97
CA GLY A 140 13.14 15.99 -4.00
C GLY A 140 13.39 14.99 -2.86
N PHE A 141 12.90 13.75 -3.00
CA PHE A 141 13.13 12.65 -2.08
C PHE A 141 13.85 11.49 -2.77
N PRO A 142 14.75 10.78 -2.05
CA PRO A 142 15.45 9.63 -2.61
C PRO A 142 14.47 8.54 -3.00
N VAL A 143 14.74 7.89 -4.13
CA VAL A 143 13.98 6.72 -4.58
C VAL A 143 14.71 5.45 -4.17
N ILE A 144 13.97 4.53 -3.55
CA ILE A 144 14.44 3.16 -3.29
C ILE A 144 13.74 2.17 -4.22
N ASP A 145 14.41 1.05 -4.48
CA ASP A 145 13.86 -0.04 -5.29
C ASP A 145 12.90 -0.91 -4.46
N GLY A 146 11.60 -0.70 -4.67
CA GLY A 146 10.52 -1.44 -4.03
C GLY A 146 10.26 -2.82 -4.62
N ASP A 147 10.87 -3.19 -5.75
CA ASP A 147 10.72 -4.52 -6.35
C ASP A 147 11.60 -5.58 -5.68
N LYS A 148 12.58 -5.19 -4.85
CA LYS A 148 13.50 -6.12 -4.15
C LYS A 148 12.82 -6.99 -3.10
N TYR A 149 11.87 -6.44 -2.34
CA TYR A 149 11.10 -7.13 -1.32
C TYR A 149 9.84 -6.30 -0.99
N ASP A 150 8.82 -6.84 -0.31
CA ASP A 150 7.58 -6.08 -0.03
C ASP A 150 7.54 -5.46 1.39
N ALA A 151 8.51 -5.76 2.26
CA ALA A 151 8.59 -5.28 3.65
C ALA A 151 8.85 -3.77 3.80
N ARG A 152 7.87 -2.93 3.45
CA ARG A 152 7.99 -1.46 3.44
C ARG A 152 8.21 -0.83 4.81
N PHE A 153 7.79 -1.52 5.87
CA PHE A 153 8.02 -1.09 7.26
C PHE A 153 9.50 -1.06 7.66
N LEU A 154 10.40 -1.61 6.84
CA LEU A 154 11.86 -1.54 7.04
C LEU A 154 12.51 -0.40 6.26
N ASP A 155 11.76 0.27 5.38
CA ASP A 155 12.31 1.34 4.57
C ASP A 155 12.67 2.55 5.44
N PRO A 156 13.69 3.33 5.06
CA PRO A 156 13.87 4.68 5.59
C PRO A 156 12.63 5.54 5.30
N SER A 157 12.45 6.62 6.06
CA SER A 157 11.32 7.53 5.89
C SER A 157 11.76 8.99 6.12
N PRO A 158 11.35 9.95 5.28
CA PRO A 158 10.54 9.78 4.06
C PRO A 158 11.36 9.35 2.84
N VAL A 159 10.82 8.45 2.02
CA VAL A 159 11.36 8.06 0.70
C VAL A 159 10.25 7.80 -0.32
N VAL A 160 10.63 7.84 -1.59
CA VAL A 160 9.82 7.30 -2.68
C VAL A 160 10.14 5.83 -2.88
N VAL A 161 9.14 4.97 -2.79
CA VAL A 161 9.26 3.53 -3.09
C VAL A 161 8.99 3.34 -4.58
N GLY A 162 10.05 3.24 -5.37
CA GLY A 162 9.95 3.04 -6.81
C GLY A 162 9.59 1.61 -7.17
N LEU A 163 8.52 1.45 -7.96
CA LEU A 163 8.06 0.17 -8.50
C LEU A 163 8.15 0.21 -10.02
N SER A 164 8.65 -0.85 -10.63
CA SER A 164 8.69 -0.94 -12.09
C SER A 164 7.29 -1.21 -12.65
N ALA A 165 6.91 -0.49 -13.71
CA ALA A 165 5.71 -0.81 -14.48
C ALA A 165 5.83 -2.23 -15.05
N LYS A 166 4.78 -3.06 -14.87
CA LYS A 166 4.75 -4.46 -15.30
C LYS A 166 3.51 -4.75 -16.13
N GLY A 167 3.67 -5.58 -17.17
CA GLY A 167 2.56 -6.06 -18.00
C GLY A 167 1.82 -4.93 -18.72
N PHE A 168 0.48 -4.98 -18.71
CA PHE A 168 -0.38 -4.00 -19.39
C PHE A 168 -0.26 -2.57 -18.83
N ILE A 169 0.32 -2.40 -17.64
CA ILE A 169 0.58 -1.10 -17.01
C ILE A 169 1.75 -0.39 -17.70
N ALA A 170 2.71 -1.15 -18.26
CA ALA A 170 3.85 -0.61 -19.00
C ALA A 170 3.51 -0.21 -20.45
N GLN A 171 2.24 0.09 -20.77
CA GLN A 171 1.87 0.48 -22.12
C GLN A 171 2.22 1.94 -22.40
N ASP A 172 2.80 2.17 -23.57
CA ASP A 172 3.25 3.47 -24.09
C ASP A 172 2.18 4.58 -24.14
N ASP A 173 0.89 4.24 -23.95
CA ASP A 173 -0.24 5.18 -24.00
C ASP A 173 -0.98 5.34 -22.66
N ASP A 174 -0.33 5.12 -21.50
CA ASP A 174 -0.90 5.62 -20.25
C ASP A 174 -1.09 7.14 -20.34
N ARG A 175 -2.36 7.55 -20.40
CA ARG A 175 -2.83 8.95 -20.37
C ARG A 175 -3.41 9.34 -19.02
N THR A 176 -3.48 8.39 -18.09
CA THR A 176 -4.05 8.62 -16.77
C THR A 176 -3.03 9.31 -15.85
N GLY A 177 -1.73 9.13 -16.11
CA GLY A 177 -0.67 9.63 -15.23
C GLY A 177 -0.47 8.72 -14.01
N PHE A 178 -0.89 7.46 -14.10
CA PHE A 178 -0.62 6.43 -13.10
C PHE A 178 0.87 6.06 -13.09
N VAL A 179 1.51 6.08 -14.26
CA VAL A 179 2.93 5.75 -14.43
C VAL A 179 3.79 6.98 -14.69
N VAL A 180 4.90 7.08 -13.97
CA VAL A 180 5.89 8.14 -14.16
C VAL A 180 6.97 7.67 -15.14
N ARG A 181 7.02 8.26 -16.33
CA ARG A 181 8.03 7.90 -17.34
C ARG A 181 9.39 8.51 -17.01
N THR A 182 10.43 7.70 -17.17
CA THR A 182 11.83 8.07 -16.91
C THR A 182 12.65 7.83 -18.17
N GLY A 183 13.41 8.83 -18.63
CA GLY A 183 14.33 8.68 -19.78
C GLY A 183 13.86 9.17 -21.16
N GLY A 184 12.75 9.91 -21.28
CA GLY A 184 12.41 10.70 -22.49
C GLY A 184 12.95 12.14 -22.42
N PRO A 185 13.01 12.91 -23.54
CA PRO A 185 13.35 14.34 -23.48
C PRO A 185 12.43 15.00 -22.47
N SER A 186 13.00 15.73 -21.50
CA SER A 186 12.33 16.31 -20.33
C SER A 186 10.90 16.71 -20.66
N GLN A 187 9.94 15.83 -20.37
CA GLN A 187 8.56 16.24 -20.45
C GLN A 187 8.37 17.19 -19.29
N GLN A 188 7.86 18.38 -19.60
CA GLN A 188 7.44 19.30 -18.56
C GLN A 188 6.63 18.51 -17.53
N PRO A 189 6.81 18.80 -16.22
CA PRO A 189 5.99 18.17 -15.20
C PRO A 189 4.53 18.30 -15.65
N PRO A 190 3.72 17.23 -15.54
CA PRO A 190 2.34 17.25 -16.02
C PRO A 190 1.65 18.50 -15.46
N THR A 191 0.86 19.18 -16.28
CA THR A 191 0.42 20.59 -16.10
C THR A 191 -0.36 20.89 -14.79
N TRP A 192 -0.58 19.89 -13.94
CA TRP A 192 -1.09 20.05 -12.58
C TRP A 192 -0.03 20.45 -11.54
N TYR A 193 1.27 20.40 -11.87
CA TYR A 193 2.35 20.87 -10.96
C TYR A 193 2.39 22.39 -10.76
N SER A 194 1.69 23.18 -11.58
CA SER A 194 1.84 24.64 -11.62
C SER A 194 0.67 25.45 -11.07
N ASN A 195 -0.34 24.83 -10.45
CA ASN A 195 -1.45 25.58 -9.84
C ASN A 195 -1.56 25.30 -8.34
N ASN A 196 -0.67 25.90 -7.55
CA ASN A 196 -0.95 26.33 -6.18
C ASN A 196 -0.02 27.48 -5.80
N ALA A 197 -0.23 28.61 -6.47
CA ALA A 197 0.22 29.92 -6.03
C ALA A 197 -0.83 30.95 -6.46
N ALA A 198 -1.93 30.99 -5.71
CA ALA A 198 -2.81 32.15 -5.51
C ALA A 198 -3.68 31.92 -4.27
#